data_AF-A0A368A0Y2-F1
#
_entry.id   AF-A0A368A0Y2-F1
#
_cell.length_a   1.000
_cell.length_b   1.000
_cell.length_c   1.000
_cell.angle_alpha   90.00
_cell.angle_beta   90.00
_cell.angle_gamma   90.00
#
_symmetry.space_group_name_H-M   'P 1'
#
loop_
_entity.id
_entity.type
_entity.pdbx_description
1 polymer ?
#
loop_
_entity_poly.entity_id
_entity_poly.type
_entity_poly.pdbx_seq_one_letter_code
_entity_poly.pdbx_strand_id
1 'polypeptide(L)'
;MARLVFSQASTMTINSPSLEKELDSLKSVNYYKKINVSFKLLSGKPEEKHGFSASGLIGDKLPEWVSGDLYQFIYDSEDARRQPLEFLISTAGKKGTYGEEV
;
A
#
# COMPACT_ATOMS: atom_id res chain seq x y z
N MET A 1 -9.13 3.38 4.48
CA MET A 1 -8.99 1.94 4.82
C MET A 1 -7.53 1.47 4.93
N ALA A 2 -6.60 2.00 4.14
CA ALA A 2 -5.16 1.65 4.24
C ALA A 2 -4.57 1.71 5.66
N ARG A 3 -5.01 2.68 6.50
CA ARG A 3 -4.58 2.80 7.90
C ARG A 3 -4.90 1.55 8.74
N LEU A 4 -6.05 0.92 8.49
CA LEU A 4 -6.49 -0.25 9.23
C LEU A 4 -5.59 -1.44 8.89
N VAL A 5 -5.41 -1.73 7.59
CA VAL A 5 -4.53 -2.80 7.09
C VAL A 5 -3.10 -2.59 7.59
N PHE A 6 -2.57 -1.38 7.48
CA PHE A 6 -1.24 -1.04 8.00
C PHE A 6 -1.13 -1.28 9.51
N SER A 7 -2.10 -0.82 10.29
CA SER A 7 -2.10 -1.01 11.75
C SER A 7 -2.12 -2.50 12.12
N GLN A 8 -2.91 -3.32 11.43
CA GLN A 8 -2.95 -4.76 11.64
C GLN A 8 -1.59 -5.41 11.32
N ALA A 9 -0.95 -5.04 10.21
CA ALA A 9 0.39 -5.54 9.87
C ALA A 9 1.45 -5.14 10.93
N SER A 10 1.39 -3.91 11.45
CA SER A 10 2.27 -3.48 12.55
C SER A 10 1.98 -4.25 13.84
N THR A 11 0.70 -4.51 14.17
CA THR A 11 0.32 -5.35 15.31
C THR A 11 0.84 -6.79 15.15
N MET A 12 0.74 -7.38 13.96
CA MET A 12 1.29 -8.72 13.69
C MET A 12 2.82 -8.75 13.83
N THR A 13 3.49 -7.67 13.41
CA THR A 13 4.94 -7.52 13.55
C THR A 13 5.36 -7.48 15.03
N ILE A 14 4.69 -6.66 15.84
CA ILE A 14 4.98 -6.52 17.28
C ILE A 14 4.70 -7.83 18.04
N ASN A 15 3.66 -8.57 17.66
CA ASN A 15 3.33 -9.85 18.31
C ASN A 15 4.20 -11.02 17.83
N SER A 16 5.14 -10.80 16.91
CA SER A 16 6.05 -11.83 16.41
C SER A 16 7.47 -11.54 16.89
N PRO A 17 8.05 -12.34 17.81
CA PRO A 17 9.38 -12.07 18.37
C PRO A 17 10.51 -12.00 17.34
N SER A 18 10.36 -12.66 16.19
CA SER A 18 11.35 -12.60 15.10
C SER A 18 11.22 -11.32 14.27
N LEU A 19 9.99 -10.82 14.07
CA LEU A 19 9.76 -9.61 13.27
C LEU A 19 9.95 -8.33 14.09
N GLU A 20 9.53 -8.32 15.36
CA GLU A 20 9.68 -7.19 16.27
C GLU A 20 11.16 -6.76 16.41
N LYS A 21 12.09 -7.72 16.43
CA LYS A 21 13.53 -7.44 16.52
C LYS A 21 14.14 -6.86 15.25
N GLU A 22 13.52 -7.12 14.10
CA GLU A 22 14.08 -6.83 12.79
C GLU A 22 13.44 -5.59 12.15
N LEU A 23 12.18 -5.31 12.47
CA LEU A 23 11.39 -4.24 11.85
C LEU A 23 11.15 -3.08 12.81
N ASP A 24 11.46 -1.86 12.37
CA ASP A 24 11.01 -0.65 13.04
C ASP A 24 9.58 -0.32 12.59
N SER A 25 8.62 -0.49 13.50
CA SER A 25 7.20 -0.17 13.24
C SER A 25 6.88 1.27 13.70
N LEU A 26 6.78 2.20 12.74
CA LEU A 26 6.41 3.60 12.96
C LEU A 26 4.95 3.85 12.59
N LYS A 27 4.45 5.06 12.89
CA LYS A 27 3.03 5.45 12.69
C LYS A 27 2.50 5.24 11.26
N SER A 28 3.37 5.28 10.25
CA SER A 28 3.02 5.17 8.83
C SER A 28 4.04 4.37 8.01
N VAL A 29 5.03 3.75 8.64
CA VAL A 29 6.08 2.99 7.95
C VAL A 29 6.51 1.82 8.82
N ASN A 30 6.55 0.61 8.26
CA ASN A 30 7.31 -0.50 8.83
C ASN A 30 8.61 -0.61 8.03
N TYR A 31 9.76 -0.44 8.68
CA TYR A 31 11.05 -0.33 8.03
C TYR A 31 11.98 -1.49 8.40
N TYR A 32 12.61 -2.09 7.40
CA TYR A 32 13.60 -3.13 7.58
C TYR A 32 15.00 -2.59 7.23
N LYS A 33 15.76 -2.27 8.27
CA LYS A 33 17.07 -1.62 8.17
C LYS A 33 18.08 -2.41 7.34
N LYS A 34 18.13 -3.74 7.48
CA LYS A 34 19.19 -4.59 6.90
C LYS A 34 19.29 -4.51 5.38
N ILE A 35 18.17 -4.27 4.69
CA ILE A 35 18.14 -4.15 3.22
C ILE A 35 17.49 -2.84 2.73
N ASN A 36 17.31 -1.86 3.63
CA ASN A 36 16.73 -0.55 3.32
C ASN A 36 15.39 -0.63 2.56
N VAL A 37 14.46 -1.44 3.07
CA VAL A 37 13.10 -1.55 2.50
C VAL A 37 12.05 -1.09 3.50
N SER A 38 10.94 -0.56 2.97
CA SER A 38 9.86 -0.02 3.78
C SER A 38 8.50 -0.43 3.22
N PHE A 39 7.59 -0.81 4.12
CA PHE A 39 6.16 -0.87 3.86
C PHE A 39 5.51 0.42 4.37
N LYS A 40 4.94 1.23 3.47
CA LYS A 40 4.45 2.58 3.78
C LYS A 40 2.93 2.66 3.70
N LEU A 41 2.33 3.32 4.67
CA LEU A 41 0.95 3.78 4.60
C LEU A 41 0.89 5.02 3.69
N LEU A 42 0.19 4.89 2.57
CA LEU A 42 -0.06 6.01 1.67
C LEU A 42 -1.30 6.81 2.10
N SER A 43 -1.21 8.14 2.03
CA SER A 43 -2.38 9.01 2.09
C SER A 43 -3.21 8.78 0.82
N GLY A 44 -4.54 8.83 0.91
CA GLY A 44 -5.43 8.62 -0.24
C GLY A 44 -5.41 9.76 -1.26
N LYS A 45 -4.32 10.52 -1.34
CA LYS A 45 -4.10 11.64 -2.24
C LYS A 45 -2.82 11.39 -3.03
N PRO A 46 -2.82 11.58 -4.35
CA PRO A 46 -1.57 11.68 -5.10
C PRO A 46 -0.79 12.88 -4.57
N GLU A 47 0.32 12.65 -3.85
CA GLU A 47 1.20 13.73 -3.40
C GLU A 47 2.28 13.97 -4.46
N GLU A 48 2.52 15.24 -4.80
CA GLU A 48 3.40 15.63 -5.90
C GLU A 48 4.90 15.44 -5.58
N LYS A 49 5.63 14.92 -6.59
CA LYS A 49 7.03 15.23 -7.01
C LYS A 49 8.11 14.16 -6.92
N HIS A 50 7.98 13.09 -6.15
CA HIS A 50 8.96 11.99 -6.22
C HIS A 50 8.23 10.65 -6.21
N GLY A 51 8.22 9.95 -7.35
CA GLY A 51 7.65 8.62 -7.46
C GLY A 51 8.23 7.69 -6.39
N PHE A 52 7.38 6.88 -5.78
CA PHE A 52 7.73 6.01 -4.66
C PHE A 52 8.73 4.89 -5.03
N SER A 53 9.06 4.71 -6.31
CA SER A 53 9.82 3.56 -6.83
C SER A 53 9.25 2.25 -6.26
N ALA A 54 7.92 2.14 -6.23
CA ALA A 54 7.24 1.08 -5.52
C ALA A 54 7.55 -0.29 -6.14
N SER A 55 7.83 -1.28 -5.30
CA SER A 55 8.02 -2.68 -5.74
C SER A 55 6.73 -3.48 -5.76
N GLY A 56 5.64 -2.83 -5.41
CA GLY A 56 4.34 -3.45 -5.25
C GLY A 56 3.38 -2.58 -4.46
N LEU A 57 2.10 -2.89 -4.62
CA LEU A 57 0.96 -2.18 -4.06
C LEU A 57 0.01 -3.18 -3.39
N ILE A 58 -0.54 -2.80 -2.24
CA ILE A 58 -1.69 -3.49 -1.65
C ILE A 58 -2.83 -2.47 -1.56
N GLY A 59 -3.81 -2.62 -2.44
CA GLY A 59 -5.04 -1.85 -2.47
C GLY A 59 -6.19 -2.65 -1.90
N ASP A 60 -6.94 -2.06 -0.96
CA ASP A 60 -8.13 -2.70 -0.38
C ASP A 60 -9.37 -1.82 -0.61
N LYS A 61 -10.50 -2.50 -0.86
CA LYS A 61 -11.80 -1.92 -1.17
C LYS A 61 -11.77 -0.90 -2.31
N LEU A 62 -11.34 -1.32 -3.49
CA LEU A 62 -11.30 -0.46 -4.67
C LEU A 62 -12.58 0.38 -4.91
N PRO A 63 -13.81 -0.13 -4.71
CA PRO A 63 -15.03 0.67 -4.90
C PRO A 63 -15.19 1.84 -3.92
N GLU A 64 -14.44 1.87 -2.80
CA GLU A 64 -14.46 3.01 -1.87
C GLU A 64 -13.48 4.13 -2.28
N TRP A 65 -12.69 3.94 -3.36
CA TRP A 65 -11.70 4.90 -3.80
C TRP A 65 -12.36 6.05 -4.58
N VAL A 66 -11.87 7.27 -4.36
CA VAL A 66 -12.44 8.48 -4.97
C VAL A 66 -12.28 8.49 -6.49
N SER A 67 -11.11 8.04 -6.98
CA SER A 67 -10.79 7.94 -8.40
C SER A 67 -9.67 6.92 -8.61
N GLY A 68 -9.40 6.59 -9.87
CA GLY A 68 -8.25 5.78 -10.28
C GLY A 68 -6.90 6.50 -10.18
N ASP A 69 -6.87 7.80 -9.88
CA ASP A 69 -5.63 8.60 -9.92
C ASP A 69 -4.59 8.12 -8.90
N LEU A 70 -5.06 7.65 -7.72
CA LEU A 70 -4.17 7.09 -6.70
C LEU A 70 -3.52 5.79 -7.18
N TYR A 71 -4.29 4.94 -7.87
CA TYR A 71 -3.77 3.72 -8.48
C TYR A 71 -2.72 4.07 -9.54
N GLN A 72 -3.09 4.93 -10.50
CA GLN A 72 -2.23 5.32 -11.61
C GLN A 72 -0.92 5.94 -11.11
N PHE A 73 -0.98 6.81 -10.10
CA PHE A 73 0.21 7.43 -9.52
C PHE A 73 1.18 6.41 -8.90
N ILE A 74 0.67 5.36 -8.24
CA ILE A 74 1.54 4.31 -7.70
C ILE A 74 2.05 3.40 -8.80
N TYR A 75 1.19 3.00 -9.73
CA TYR A 75 1.55 2.20 -10.91
C TYR A 75 2.67 2.85 -11.72
N ASP A 76 2.57 4.15 -12.01
CA ASP A 76 3.61 4.93 -12.70
C ASP A 76 4.93 4.95 -11.90
N SER A 77 4.85 4.89 -10.57
CA SER A 77 6.04 4.81 -9.72
C SER A 77 6.73 3.44 -9.76
N GLU A 78 6.07 2.41 -10.27
CA GLU A 78 6.63 1.06 -10.38
C GLU A 78 7.51 0.88 -11.62
N ASP A 79 7.50 1.81 -12.58
CA ASP A 79 8.29 1.76 -13.82
C ASP A 79 9.80 1.58 -13.57
N ALA A 80 10.29 2.06 -12.42
CA ALA A 80 11.66 1.88 -11.98
C ALA A 80 12.00 0.45 -11.47
N ARG A 81 11.03 -0.47 -11.43
CA ARG A 81 11.16 -1.82 -10.83
C ARG A 81 10.84 -2.91 -11.83
N ARG A 82 11.61 -4.00 -11.76
CA ARG A 82 11.35 -5.21 -12.54
C ARG A 82 10.27 -6.05 -11.85
N GLN A 83 9.17 -6.31 -12.54
CA GLN A 83 8.08 -7.21 -12.12
C GLN A 83 7.48 -6.82 -10.75
N PRO A 84 6.90 -5.61 -10.62
CA PRO A 84 6.19 -5.23 -9.40
C PRO A 84 4.99 -6.15 -9.15
N LEU A 85 4.60 -6.28 -7.88
CA LEU A 85 3.49 -7.13 -7.46
C LEU A 85 2.37 -6.30 -6.85
N GLU A 86 1.18 -6.38 -7.43
CA GLU A 86 0.00 -5.68 -6.94
C GLU A 86 -1.04 -6.67 -6.41
N PHE A 87 -1.53 -6.40 -5.18
CA PHE A 87 -2.71 -7.05 -4.61
C PHE A 87 -3.83 -6.03 -4.56
N LEU A 88 -4.85 -6.21 -5.40
CA LEU A 88 -6.02 -5.35 -5.45
C LEU A 88 -7.23 -6.14 -4.97
N ILE A 89 -7.75 -5.76 -3.79
CA ILE A 89 -8.88 -6.40 -3.16
C ILE A 89 -10.11 -5.52 -3.39
N SER A 90 -11.14 -6.11 -3.99
CA SER A 90 -12.42 -5.46 -4.25
C SER A 90 -13.55 -6.17 -3.53
N THR A 91 -14.64 -5.45 -3.29
CA THR A 91 -15.94 -5.99 -2.93
C THR A 91 -16.89 -5.73 -4.10
N ALA A 92 -18.09 -6.33 -4.14
CA ALA A 92 -19.08 -6.03 -5.18
C ALA A 92 -19.22 -4.51 -5.39
N GLY A 93 -18.91 -4.05 -6.60
CA GLY A 93 -18.78 -2.63 -6.92
C GLY A 93 -20.10 -1.88 -6.70
N LYS A 94 -20.02 -0.60 -6.31
CA LYS A 94 -21.14 0.33 -6.43
C LYS A 94 -21.04 1.02 -7.80
N LYS A 95 -22.17 1.20 -8.48
CA LYS A 95 -22.24 1.98 -9.73
C LYS A 95 -21.50 3.32 -9.60
N GLY A 96 -20.57 3.61 -10.52
CA GLY A 96 -19.81 4.86 -10.54
C GLY A 96 -18.57 4.91 -9.64
N THR A 97 -17.99 3.76 -9.28
CA THR A 97 -16.76 3.65 -8.48
C THR A 97 -15.68 2.83 -9.20
N TYR A 98 -14.42 2.94 -8.78
CA TYR A 98 -13.32 2.16 -9.38
C TYR A 98 -13.48 0.66 -9.06
N GLY A 99 -13.49 -0.20 -10.08
CA GLY A 99 -13.75 -1.64 -9.92
C GLY A 99 -15.23 -2.04 -10.01
N GLU A 100 -16.06 -1.26 -10.70
CA GLU A 100 -17.45 -1.62 -11.06
C GLU A 100 -17.49 -2.95 -11.86
N GLU A 101 -18.32 -3.89 -11.40
CA GLU A 101 -18.69 -5.07 -12.20
C GLU A 101 -19.71 -4.63 -13.26
N VAL A 102 -19.40 -4.89 -14.53
CA VAL A 102 -20.29 -4.63 -15.69
C VAL A 102 -21.34 -5.72 -15.83
#